data_AF-A0A2P8VLQ9-F1
#
_entry.id   AF-A0A2P8VLQ9-F1
#
_cell.length_a   1.000
_cell.length_b   1.000
_cell.length_c   1.000
_cell.angle_alpha   90.00
_cell.angle_beta   90.00
_cell.angle_gamma   90.00
#
_symmetry.space_group_name_H-M   'P 1'
#
loop_
_entity.id
_entity.type
_entity.pdbx_description
1 polymer ?
#
loop_
_entity_poly.entity_id
_entity_poly.type
_entity_poly.pdbx_seq_one_letter_code
_entity_poly.pdbx_strand_id
1 'polypeptide(L)'
;MPLLQYLATGLAGLAILGTTACYPLRSGNPFATAIPRQEDPNQLTAARLGVIVNRRNRLSGQIAEYYRRQRNIPPENLIWVEFDPGHTTLSVEAFAEIYAAVQAQTPDQVQAYALTWAQPYRVGCMSITAAFASGQTHTHPAPARTLVR
;
A
#
# COMPACT_ATOMS: atom_id res chain seq x y z
N MET A 1 -59.85 2.89 -61.62
CA MET A 1 -59.35 4.28 -61.75
C MET A 1 -57.85 4.20 -62.02
N PRO A 2 -57.36 4.74 -63.14
CA PRO A 2 -55.98 4.64 -63.61
C PRO A 2 -55.12 5.77 -63.04
N LEU A 3 -53.78 5.63 -63.00
CA LEU A 3 -52.83 6.70 -63.34
C LEU A 3 -51.36 6.29 -63.16
N LEU A 4 -50.54 6.79 -64.10
CA LEU A 4 -49.06 6.85 -64.17
C LEU A 4 -48.33 5.51 -64.36
N GLN A 5 -47.80 5.13 -65.53
CA GLN A 5 -46.89 5.82 -66.47
C GLN A 5 -45.66 6.46 -65.78
N TYR A 6 -44.45 5.95 -66.04
CA TYR A 6 -43.35 6.69 -66.70
C TYR A 6 -42.09 5.81 -66.81
N LEU A 7 -41.60 5.68 -68.05
CA LEU A 7 -40.30 5.14 -68.44
C LEU A 7 -39.18 6.11 -68.06
N ALA A 8 -38.03 5.62 -67.57
CA ALA A 8 -36.76 6.33 -67.72
C ALA A 8 -35.57 5.38 -67.59
N THR A 9 -34.92 5.15 -68.73
CA THR A 9 -33.59 4.57 -68.91
C THR A 9 -32.50 5.37 -68.16
N GLY A 10 -31.48 4.67 -67.64
CA GLY A 10 -30.27 5.30 -67.12
C GLY A 10 -29.12 4.33 -66.90
N LEU A 11 -28.39 4.02 -67.98
CA LEU A 11 -27.00 3.55 -67.93
C LEU A 11 -26.10 4.76 -67.68
N ALA A 12 -25.28 4.75 -66.62
CA ALA A 12 -23.94 5.37 -66.64
C ALA A 12 -23.24 5.25 -65.28
N GLY A 13 -21.97 4.85 -65.33
CA GLY A 13 -20.94 5.44 -64.46
C GLY A 13 -20.53 4.63 -63.24
N LEU A 14 -19.66 3.64 -63.46
CA LEU A 14 -18.81 3.07 -62.43
C LEU A 14 -17.83 4.16 -61.95
N ALA A 15 -18.15 4.84 -60.86
CA ALA A 15 -17.21 5.75 -60.20
C ALA A 15 -16.24 4.92 -59.34
N ILE A 16 -15.04 4.66 -59.85
CA ILE A 16 -13.93 4.15 -59.02
C ILE A 16 -13.48 5.30 -58.13
N LEU A 17 -14.03 5.37 -56.92
CA LEU A 17 -13.49 6.18 -55.84
C LEU A 17 -12.13 5.58 -55.46
N GLY A 18 -11.06 6.19 -55.99
CA GLY A 18 -9.70 5.95 -55.51
C GLY A 18 -9.60 6.33 -54.05
N THR A 19 -9.84 5.37 -53.16
CA THR A 19 -9.59 5.50 -51.74
C THR A 19 -8.10 5.34 -51.51
N THR A 20 -7.35 6.42 -51.67
CA THR A 20 -6.01 6.51 -51.06
C THR A 20 -6.24 6.62 -49.55
N ALA A 21 -6.48 5.47 -48.91
CA ALA A 21 -6.45 5.37 -47.47
C ALA A 21 -5.03 5.71 -47.03
N CYS A 22 -4.86 6.93 -46.52
CA CYS A 22 -3.67 7.35 -45.84
C CYS A 22 -3.62 6.58 -44.51
N TYR A 23 -3.20 5.33 -44.54
CA TYR A 23 -2.92 4.58 -43.33
C TYR A 23 -1.68 5.21 -42.68
N PRO A 24 -1.76 5.69 -41.43
CA PRO A 24 -0.55 6.10 -40.73
C PRO A 24 0.35 4.88 -40.60
N LEU A 25 1.57 4.97 -41.11
CA LEU A 25 2.61 3.97 -40.86
C LEU A 25 2.84 3.94 -39.34
N ARG A 26 2.39 2.85 -38.71
CA ARG A 26 2.66 2.60 -37.29
C ARG A 26 4.13 2.27 -37.12
N SER A 27 4.94 3.31 -36.90
CA SER A 27 6.33 3.21 -36.44
C SER A 27 6.36 2.76 -34.96
N GLY A 28 6.05 1.50 -34.69
CA GLY A 28 6.31 0.87 -33.39
C GLY A 28 7.63 0.11 -33.45
N ASN A 29 8.55 0.35 -32.50
CA ASN A 29 9.76 -0.46 -32.38
C ASN A 29 9.33 -1.90 -32.00
N PRO A 30 9.59 -2.92 -32.84
CA PRO A 30 9.17 -4.29 -32.57
C PRO A 30 9.89 -4.92 -31.38
N PHE A 31 10.91 -4.25 -30.83
CA PHE A 31 11.68 -4.67 -29.66
C PHE A 31 11.35 -3.91 -28.38
N ALA A 32 10.37 -3.00 -28.39
CA ALA A 32 9.91 -2.32 -27.19
C ALA A 32 9.06 -3.26 -26.32
N THR A 33 9.73 -4.24 -25.69
CA THR A 33 9.12 -5.04 -24.62
C THR A 33 9.21 -4.21 -23.35
N ALA A 34 8.08 -3.94 -22.70
CA ALA A 34 8.10 -3.36 -21.37
C ALA A 34 8.82 -4.36 -20.44
N ILE A 35 10.02 -4.00 -19.97
CA ILE A 35 10.70 -4.78 -18.92
C ILE A 35 9.79 -4.71 -17.69
N PRO A 36 9.33 -5.84 -17.13
CA PRO A 36 8.54 -5.81 -15.91
C PRO A 36 9.39 -5.15 -14.83
N ARG A 37 8.82 -4.14 -14.16
CA ARG A 37 9.49 -3.50 -13.02
C ARG A 37 9.70 -4.58 -11.96
N GLN A 38 10.95 -4.98 -11.74
CA GLN A 38 11.31 -5.84 -10.62
C GLN A 38 11.23 -4.99 -9.35
N GLU A 39 10.34 -5.34 -8.43
CA GLU A 39 10.24 -4.64 -7.15
C GLU A 39 11.52 -4.87 -6.36
N ASP A 40 12.22 -3.79 -6.00
CA ASP A 40 13.38 -3.88 -5.13
C ASP A 40 12.90 -4.39 -3.75
N PRO A 41 13.42 -5.53 -3.25
CA PRO A 41 13.02 -6.09 -1.95
C PRO A 41 13.28 -5.13 -0.78
N ASN A 42 14.17 -4.14 -0.96
CA ASN A 42 14.49 -3.12 0.06
C ASN A 42 13.66 -1.84 -0.09
N GLN A 43 12.83 -1.73 -1.12
CA GLN A 43 11.95 -0.58 -1.29
C GLN A 43 10.86 -0.59 -0.21
N LEU A 44 10.75 0.48 0.56
CA LEU A 44 9.64 0.64 1.50
C LEU A 44 8.37 1.03 0.73
N THR A 45 7.43 0.09 0.61
CA THR A 45 6.12 0.27 -0.03
C THR A 45 4.99 0.20 1.00
N ALA A 46 3.77 0.56 0.61
CA ALA A 46 2.59 0.48 1.48
C ALA A 46 2.35 -0.94 2.04
N ALA A 47 2.59 -1.96 1.22
CA ALA A 47 2.48 -3.37 1.61
C ALA A 47 3.52 -3.78 2.66
N ARG A 48 4.61 -3.01 2.81
CA ARG A 48 5.72 -3.29 3.74
C ARG A 48 5.72 -2.37 4.96
N LEU A 49 4.65 -1.59 5.15
CA LEU A 49 4.49 -0.69 6.29
C LEU A 49 3.41 -1.22 7.24
N GLY A 50 3.79 -1.54 8.47
CA GLY A 50 2.88 -1.86 9.57
C GLY A 50 2.39 -0.58 10.27
N VAL A 51 1.15 -0.57 10.75
CA VAL A 51 0.59 0.58 11.48
C VAL A 51 0.16 0.11 12.87
N ILE A 52 0.83 0.60 13.91
CA ILE A 52 0.55 0.21 15.29
C ILE A 52 -0.56 1.10 15.85
N VAL A 53 -1.61 0.47 16.38
CA VAL A 53 -2.83 1.14 16.85
C VAL A 53 -3.09 0.76 18.31
N ASN A 54 -3.18 1.75 19.19
CA ASN A 54 -3.62 1.53 20.56
C ASN A 54 -5.16 1.52 20.62
N ARG A 55 -5.75 0.34 20.84
CA ARG A 55 -7.21 0.12 20.89
C ARG A 55 -7.90 0.95 21.95
N ARG A 56 -7.20 1.29 23.04
CA ARG A 56 -7.73 2.11 24.15
C ARG A 56 -7.70 3.61 23.84
N ASN A 57 -7.02 4.02 22.77
CA ASN A 57 -6.91 5.42 22.36
C ASN A 57 -7.73 5.70 21.09
N ARG A 58 -8.88 6.35 21.23
CA ARG A 58 -9.75 6.72 20.10
C ARG A 58 -9.02 7.53 19.03
N LEU A 59 -8.15 8.45 19.42
CA LEU A 59 -7.37 9.27 18.47
C LEU A 59 -6.36 8.40 17.70
N SER A 60 -5.77 7.39 18.33
CA SER A 60 -4.88 6.45 17.67
C SER A 60 -5.59 5.68 16.55
N GLY A 61 -6.81 5.20 16.80
CA GLY A 61 -7.64 4.57 15.78
C GLY A 61 -7.98 5.51 14.60
N GLN A 62 -8.26 6.79 14.88
CA GLN A 62 -8.54 7.79 13.85
C GLN A 62 -7.31 8.09 12.98
N ILE A 63 -6.13 8.26 13.59
CA ILE A 63 -4.87 8.47 12.89
C ILE A 63 -4.53 7.24 12.03
N ALA A 64 -4.70 6.03 12.58
CA ALA A 64 -4.45 4.79 11.86
C ALA A 64 -5.31 4.67 10.60
N GLU A 65 -6.62 4.86 10.73
CA GLU A 65 -7.54 4.73 9.59
C GLU A 65 -7.30 5.80 8.53
N TYR A 66 -7.05 7.05 8.96
CA TYR A 66 -6.65 8.12 8.05
C TYR A 66 -5.38 7.73 7.28
N TYR A 67 -4.31 7.36 8.00
CA TYR A 67 -3.02 7.08 7.40
C TYR A 67 -3.05 5.86 6.47
N ARG A 68 -3.77 4.80 6.88
CA ARG A 68 -4.01 3.60 6.08
C ARG A 68 -4.66 3.94 4.74
N ARG A 69 -5.73 4.74 4.75
CA ARG A 69 -6.43 5.17 3.52
C ARG A 69 -5.54 6.02 2.63
N GLN A 70 -4.86 7.02 3.19
CA GLN A 70 -4.04 7.94 2.40
C GLN A 70 -2.84 7.26 1.75
N ARG A 71 -2.31 6.19 2.36
CA ARG A 71 -1.13 5.47 1.86
C ARG A 71 -1.46 4.13 1.21
N ASN A 72 -2.74 3.76 1.10
CA ASN A 72 -3.18 2.45 0.62
C ASN A 72 -2.49 1.29 1.35
N ILE A 73 -2.35 1.42 2.68
CA ILE A 73 -1.77 0.36 3.50
C ILE A 73 -2.79 -0.78 3.63
N PRO A 74 -2.39 -2.04 3.38
CA PRO A 74 -3.30 -3.16 3.50
C PRO A 74 -3.88 -3.29 4.93
N PRO A 75 -5.15 -3.66 5.10
CA PRO A 75 -5.77 -3.80 6.42
C PRO A 75 -5.08 -4.84 7.32
N GLU A 76 -4.48 -5.89 6.74
CA GLU A 76 -3.69 -6.90 7.44
C GLU A 76 -2.40 -6.35 8.07
N ASN A 77 -1.96 -5.16 7.66
CA ASN A 77 -0.81 -4.48 8.24
C ASN A 77 -1.18 -3.60 9.46
N LEU A 78 -2.45 -3.56 9.88
CA LEU A 78 -2.83 -2.93 11.14
C LEU A 78 -2.52 -3.85 12.32
N ILE A 79 -1.69 -3.36 13.24
CA ILE A 79 -1.21 -4.08 14.42
C ILE A 79 -1.84 -3.48 15.67
N TRP A 80 -2.59 -4.27 16.43
CA TRP A 80 -3.36 -3.77 17.56
C TRP A 80 -2.67 -4.04 18.89
N VAL A 81 -2.51 -2.99 19.68
CA VAL A 81 -1.97 -3.05 21.05
C VAL A 81 -2.94 -2.39 22.02
N GLU A 82 -2.73 -2.64 23.31
CA GLU A 82 -3.51 -2.01 24.38
C GLU A 82 -2.60 -1.51 25.48
N PHE A 83 -2.70 -0.22 25.78
CA PHE A 83 -2.12 0.38 26.99
C PHE A 83 -2.87 1.67 27.32
N ASP A 84 -2.75 2.16 28.54
CA ASP A 84 -3.53 3.28 29.03
C ASP A 84 -3.11 4.61 28.35
N PRO A 85 -4.02 5.29 27.62
CA PRO A 85 -3.72 6.59 27.02
C PRO A 85 -3.69 7.75 28.03
N GLY A 86 -4.08 7.54 29.28
CA GLY A 86 -4.00 8.53 30.36
C GLY A 86 -2.62 8.65 30.99
N HIS A 87 -1.74 7.67 30.77
CA HIS A 87 -0.41 7.61 31.37
C HIS A 87 0.68 7.60 30.29
N THR A 88 1.49 8.66 30.25
CA THR A 88 2.55 8.81 29.24
C THR A 88 3.86 8.10 29.59
N THR A 89 3.88 7.31 30.67
CA THR A 89 5.05 6.53 31.09
C THR A 89 4.67 5.05 31.13
N LEU A 90 5.42 4.24 30.38
CA LEU A 90 5.36 2.79 30.38
C LEU A 90 6.61 2.25 31.08
N SER A 91 6.41 1.21 31.89
CA SER A 91 7.55 0.43 32.41
C SER A 91 8.20 -0.36 31.27
N VAL A 92 9.43 -0.84 31.49
CA VAL A 92 10.15 -1.66 30.51
C VAL A 92 9.42 -2.98 30.28
N GLU A 93 8.84 -3.55 31.34
CA GLU A 93 8.07 -4.79 31.32
C GLU A 93 6.75 -4.62 30.55
N ALA A 94 6.02 -3.52 30.80
CA ALA A 94 4.80 -3.22 30.04
C ALA A 94 5.10 -3.05 28.54
N PHE A 95 6.23 -2.41 28.20
CA PHE A 95 6.69 -2.33 26.82
C PHE A 95 7.11 -3.70 26.25
N ALA A 96 7.61 -4.61 27.09
CA ALA A 96 7.92 -6.00 26.70
C ALA A 96 6.70 -6.75 26.17
N GLU A 97 5.60 -6.66 26.90
CA GLU A 97 4.33 -7.27 26.49
C GLU A 97 3.79 -6.64 25.21
N ILE A 98 3.83 -5.30 25.10
CA ILE A 98 3.40 -4.58 23.89
C ILE A 98 4.23 -4.98 22.68
N TYR A 99 5.56 -5.00 22.81
CA TYR A 99 6.45 -5.34 21.70
C TYR A 99 6.28 -6.80 21.26
N ALA A 100 6.13 -7.75 22.19
CA ALA A 100 5.83 -9.13 21.86
C ALA A 100 4.50 -9.25 21.09
N ALA A 101 3.46 -8.53 21.53
CA ALA A 101 2.18 -8.49 20.83
C ALA A 101 2.28 -7.87 19.42
N VAL A 102 3.13 -6.85 19.24
CA VAL A 102 3.44 -6.30 17.92
C VAL A 102 4.09 -7.36 17.05
N GLN A 103 5.17 -8.00 17.51
CA GLN A 103 5.91 -8.98 16.72
C GLN A 103 5.07 -10.21 16.33
N ALA A 104 4.15 -10.63 17.20
CA ALA A 104 3.23 -11.74 16.90
C ALA A 104 2.21 -11.41 15.80
N GLN A 105 1.86 -10.13 15.64
CA GLN A 105 0.90 -9.66 14.64
C GLN A 105 1.56 -9.17 13.35
N THR A 106 2.85 -8.85 13.37
CA THR A 106 3.58 -8.29 12.23
C THR A 106 3.68 -9.31 11.09
N PRO A 107 3.09 -9.02 9.91
CA PRO A 107 3.28 -9.84 8.72
C PRO A 107 4.73 -9.84 8.23
N ASP A 108 5.16 -10.94 7.63
CA ASP A 108 6.53 -11.18 7.18
C ASP A 108 7.09 -10.12 6.23
N GLN A 109 6.22 -9.52 5.40
CA GLN A 109 6.59 -8.48 4.46
C GLN A 109 6.81 -7.10 5.10
N VAL A 110 6.40 -6.88 6.35
CA VAL A 110 6.53 -5.58 7.00
C VAL A 110 7.99 -5.31 7.37
N GLN A 111 8.49 -4.16 6.96
CA GLN A 111 9.88 -3.72 7.18
C GLN A 111 9.98 -2.47 8.08
N ALA A 112 8.88 -1.74 8.26
CA ALA A 112 8.84 -0.55 9.11
C ALA A 112 7.48 -0.41 9.80
N TYR A 113 7.45 0.36 10.88
CA TYR A 113 6.24 0.67 11.64
C TYR A 113 5.92 2.17 11.61
N ALA A 114 4.65 2.49 11.39
CA ALA A 114 4.06 3.78 11.66
C ALA A 114 3.36 3.74 13.03
N LEU A 115 3.74 4.64 13.92
CA LEU A 115 3.23 4.75 15.28
C LEU A 115 2.09 5.78 15.27
N THR A 116 0.91 5.45 15.80
CA THR A 116 -0.29 6.30 15.64
C THR A 116 -0.70 7.05 16.90
N TRP A 117 0.21 7.28 17.84
CA TRP A 117 -0.08 8.10 19.02
C TRP A 117 0.40 9.54 18.89
N ALA A 118 -0.37 10.47 19.47
CA ALA A 118 -0.02 11.88 19.55
C ALA A 118 0.71 12.26 20.85
N GLN A 119 0.62 11.42 21.89
CA GLN A 119 1.28 11.68 23.17
C GLN A 119 2.75 11.25 23.16
N PRO A 120 3.64 11.95 23.90
CA PRO A 120 5.06 11.63 23.95
C PRO A 120 5.35 10.51 24.97
N TYR A 121 4.87 9.29 24.70
CA TYR A 121 5.09 8.17 25.62
C TYR A 121 6.58 7.90 25.86
N ARG A 122 6.91 7.60 27.11
CA ARG A 122 8.24 7.16 27.55
C ARG A 122 8.20 5.69 27.92
N VAL A 123 9.28 4.99 27.65
CA VAL A 123 9.55 3.63 28.11
C VAL A 123 10.81 3.71 28.95
N GLY A 124 10.68 3.55 30.27
CA GLY A 124 11.77 3.83 31.20
C GLY A 124 12.38 5.23 30.96
N CYS A 125 13.66 5.29 30.61
CA CYS A 125 14.39 6.54 30.39
C CYS A 125 14.34 7.08 28.94
N MET A 126 13.76 6.36 27.98
CA MET A 126 13.74 6.75 26.56
C MET A 126 12.32 7.00 26.02
N SER A 127 12.21 7.57 24.82
CA SER A 127 10.92 7.68 24.13
C SER A 127 10.45 6.32 23.63
N ILE A 128 9.14 6.11 23.52
CA ILE A 128 8.59 4.88 22.95
C ILE A 128 9.07 4.63 21.51
N THR A 129 9.26 5.69 20.71
CA THR A 129 9.80 5.58 19.34
C THR A 129 11.22 5.05 19.36
N ALA A 130 12.07 5.55 20.28
CA ALA A 130 13.41 5.04 20.45
C ALA A 130 13.39 3.57 20.91
N ALA A 131 12.50 3.20 21.83
CA ALA A 131 12.35 1.82 22.30
C ALA A 131 11.94 0.84 21.18
N PHE A 132 11.04 1.25 20.26
CA PHE A 132 10.72 0.46 19.08
C PHE A 132 11.90 0.37 18.10
N ALA A 133 12.63 1.48 17.89
CA ALA A 133 13.76 1.52 16.97
C ALA A 133 14.97 0.70 17.47
N SER A 134 15.21 0.65 18.78
CA SER A 134 16.30 -0.13 19.38
C SER A 134 16.01 -1.63 19.48
N GLY A 135 14.75 -2.02 19.30
CA GLY A 135 14.29 -3.34 19.73
C GLY A 135 14.39 -3.51 21.26
N GLN A 136 13.87 -4.61 21.76
CA GLN A 136 13.75 -4.91 23.18
C GLN A 136 15.09 -5.38 23.78
N THR A 137 16.04 -4.47 24.02
CA THR A 137 17.45 -4.84 24.25
C THR A 137 17.93 -4.83 25.70
N HIS A 138 17.07 -4.88 26.73
CA HIS A 138 17.55 -4.77 28.12
C HIS A 138 17.36 -5.98 29.06
N THR A 139 16.60 -7.02 28.72
CA THR A 139 16.60 -8.25 29.55
C THR A 139 16.02 -9.47 28.82
N HIS A 140 16.92 -10.36 28.35
CA HIS A 140 16.71 -11.70 27.75
C HIS A 140 16.07 -11.79 26.35
N PRO A 141 16.45 -12.78 25.51
CA PRO A 141 16.48 -12.64 24.06
C PRO A 141 15.20 -13.10 23.38
N ALA A 142 14.85 -12.44 22.28
CA ALA A 142 14.09 -13.10 21.21
C ALA A 142 15.01 -14.12 20.53
N PRO A 143 14.65 -15.43 20.43
CA PRO A 143 15.33 -16.30 19.49
C PRO A 143 15.01 -15.90 18.05
N ALA A 144 16.08 -15.95 17.24
CA ALA A 144 16.26 -15.40 15.92
C ALA A 144 15.17 -15.77 14.90
N ARG A 145 14.62 -14.75 14.24
CA ARG A 145 14.17 -14.91 12.86
C ARG A 145 15.41 -14.96 11.97
N THR A 146 16.02 -16.15 11.85
CA THR A 146 17.13 -16.40 10.93
C THR A 146 16.64 -16.17 9.51
N LEU A 147 16.94 -14.99 8.95
CA LEU A 147 16.91 -14.75 7.51
C LEU A 147 18.34 -14.83 6.99
N VAL A 148 18.77 -16.07 6.73
CA VAL A 148 19.75 -16.36 5.69
C VAL A 148 19.07 -17.32 4.73
N ARG A 149 18.64 -16.81 3.59
CA ARG A 149 18.94 -17.41 2.29
C ARG A 149 18.82 -16.38 1.18
#